data_AF-A0A839K3J4-F1
#
_entry.id   AF-A0A839K3J4-F1
#
_cell.length_a   1.000
_cell.length_b   1.000
_cell.length_c   1.000
_cell.angle_alpha   90.00
_cell.angle_beta   90.00
_cell.angle_gamma   90.00
#
_symmetry.space_group_name_H-M   'P 1'
#
loop_
_entity.id
_entity.type
_entity.pdbx_description
1 polymer ?
#
loop_
_entity_poly.entity_id
_entity_poly.type
_entity_poly.pdbx_seq_one_letter_code
_entity_poly.pdbx_strand_id
1 'polypeptide(L)'
;MPSPVLGKNQYNNHWNQDKPDGRQVCVHAFIGKLADGSIATYQTLPWNHRGWHGGSGSKGSVNDTHISFEICEDGLTDAAYFNAVYKEATELCAYLCKEYKLDPMADDVIIGHYEGHKRGIASNHADPGHWFPKHGKSMDTFRAEVKKLLSAIEAPTSTDPKKLYRVQVGAYSVKANADAMLKKVKAAGFKDAFIKYS
;
A
#
# COMPACT_ATOMS: atom_id res chain seq x y z
N MET A 1 12.48 -22.43 5.61
CA MET A 1 11.67 -21.27 5.19
C MET A 1 11.38 -20.45 6.44
N PRO A 2 11.69 -19.15 6.49
CA PRO A 2 11.46 -18.37 7.70
C PRO A 2 9.95 -18.24 7.98
N SER A 3 9.61 -18.12 9.27
CA SER A 3 8.27 -18.02 9.89
C SER A 3 7.21 -17.25 9.08
N PRO A 4 5.90 -17.57 9.26
CA PRO A 4 4.84 -17.08 8.39
C PRO A 4 4.71 -15.56 8.53
N VAL A 5 4.98 -14.86 7.44
CA VAL A 5 4.88 -13.39 7.34
C VAL A 5 3.43 -12.93 7.46
N LEU A 6 2.47 -13.82 7.17
CA LEU A 6 1.04 -13.51 7.11
C LEU A 6 0.39 -13.45 8.51
N GLY A 7 -0.55 -12.52 8.67
CA GLY A 7 -1.39 -12.43 9.87
C GLY A 7 -2.25 -13.69 10.11
N LYS A 8 -2.89 -13.74 11.28
CA LYS A 8 -3.71 -14.88 11.69
C LYS A 8 -4.94 -15.05 10.80
N ASN A 9 -5.05 -16.17 10.10
CA ASN A 9 -6.29 -16.59 9.43
C ASN A 9 -7.31 -17.08 10.48
N GLN A 10 -8.23 -16.21 10.90
CA GLN A 10 -9.21 -16.54 11.94
C GLN A 10 -10.21 -17.63 11.50
N TYR A 11 -10.49 -17.72 10.19
CA TYR A 11 -11.55 -18.58 9.65
C TYR A 11 -11.02 -19.85 8.96
N ASN A 12 -9.69 -20.06 8.97
CA ASN A 12 -9.02 -21.20 8.36
C ASN A 12 -9.36 -21.42 6.86
N ASN A 13 -9.84 -20.37 6.18
CA ASN A 13 -10.09 -20.33 4.75
C ASN A 13 -8.82 -19.91 4.01
N HIS A 14 -7.95 -20.86 3.73
CA HIS A 14 -6.68 -20.56 3.07
C HIS A 14 -6.87 -20.32 1.58
N TRP A 15 -6.37 -19.18 1.09
CA TRP A 15 -6.33 -18.89 -0.34
C TRP A 15 -5.15 -19.53 -1.07
N ASN A 16 -4.08 -19.87 -0.35
CA ASN A 16 -2.88 -20.47 -0.94
C ASN A 16 -3.05 -22.00 -1.14
N GLN A 17 -3.96 -22.38 -2.03
CA GLN A 17 -4.22 -23.76 -2.46
C GLN A 17 -4.75 -23.78 -3.90
N ASP A 18 -4.66 -24.93 -4.58
CA ASP A 18 -5.03 -25.07 -6.01
C ASP A 18 -6.47 -24.60 -6.31
N LYS A 19 -7.42 -24.93 -5.43
CA LYS A 19 -8.83 -24.53 -5.56
C LYS A 19 -9.41 -24.11 -4.22
N PRO A 20 -9.28 -22.83 -3.83
CA PRO A 20 -9.88 -22.32 -2.59
C PRO A 20 -11.38 -22.60 -2.59
N ASP A 21 -11.84 -23.40 -1.62
CA ASP A 21 -13.22 -23.88 -1.52
C ASP A 21 -13.76 -24.52 -2.82
N GLY A 22 -12.90 -25.21 -3.57
CA GLY A 22 -13.24 -25.86 -4.85
C GLY A 22 -13.37 -24.90 -6.03
N ARG A 23 -13.04 -23.61 -5.86
CA ARG A 23 -13.17 -22.57 -6.87
C ARG A 23 -11.86 -22.33 -7.61
N GLN A 24 -11.95 -21.98 -8.89
CA GLN A 24 -10.80 -21.49 -9.67
C GLN A 24 -10.73 -19.97 -9.52
N VAL A 25 -10.12 -19.52 -8.43
CA VAL A 25 -9.98 -18.10 -8.09
C VAL A 25 -8.53 -17.80 -7.76
N CYS A 26 -8.02 -16.69 -8.28
CA CYS A 26 -6.71 -16.16 -7.92
C CYS A 26 -6.65 -14.66 -8.22
N VAL A 27 -5.97 -13.94 -7.34
CA VAL A 27 -5.77 -12.49 -7.40
C VAL A 27 -4.26 -12.22 -7.43
N HIS A 28 -3.84 -11.02 -7.84
CA HIS A 28 -2.41 -10.72 -7.93
C HIS A 28 -1.79 -10.41 -6.58
N ALA A 29 -2.54 -9.82 -5.66
CA ALA A 29 -2.06 -9.55 -4.32
C ALA A 29 -3.18 -9.51 -3.28
N PHE A 30 -2.79 -9.58 -2.02
CA PHE A 30 -3.62 -9.26 -0.86
C PHE A 30 -3.00 -8.07 -0.12
N ILE A 31 -3.83 -7.22 0.48
CA ILE A 31 -3.42 -6.14 1.37
C ILE A 31 -4.02 -6.39 2.74
N GLY A 32 -3.21 -6.47 3.78
CA GLY A 32 -3.70 -6.70 5.14
C GLY A 32 -2.60 -6.79 6.19
N LYS A 33 -2.97 -7.23 7.40
CA LYS A 33 -2.03 -7.39 8.51
C LYS A 33 -1.06 -8.56 8.29
N LEU A 34 0.22 -8.29 8.52
CA LEU A 34 1.27 -9.27 8.73
C LEU A 34 1.22 -9.83 10.15
N ALA A 35 2.03 -10.88 10.41
CA ALA A 35 2.11 -11.51 11.73
C ALA A 35 2.56 -10.55 12.85
N ASP A 36 3.33 -9.51 12.51
CA ASP A 36 3.77 -8.46 13.44
C ASP A 36 2.77 -7.30 13.60
N GLY A 37 1.62 -7.38 12.93
CA GLY A 37 0.57 -6.36 12.95
C GLY A 37 0.79 -5.19 11.99
N SER A 38 1.91 -5.14 11.27
CA SER A 38 2.11 -4.16 10.19
C SER A 38 1.20 -4.45 9.00
N ILE A 39 0.94 -3.45 8.15
CA ILE A 39 0.18 -3.61 6.91
C ILE A 39 1.16 -3.77 5.76
N ALA A 40 0.88 -4.70 4.85
CA ALA A 40 1.64 -4.84 3.62
C ALA A 40 0.80 -5.41 2.47
N THR A 41 1.26 -5.13 1.26
CA THR A 41 0.88 -5.87 0.05
C THR A 41 1.66 -7.19 -0.03
N TYR A 42 0.94 -8.30 -0.12
CA TYR A 42 1.51 -9.63 -0.35
C TYR A 42 1.13 -10.12 -1.76
N GLN A 43 2.10 -10.10 -2.67
CA GLN A 43 1.90 -10.57 -4.04
C GLN A 43 1.81 -12.10 -4.09
N THR A 44 0.79 -12.62 -4.78
CA THR A 44 0.51 -14.06 -4.90
C THR A 44 0.47 -14.55 -6.35
N LEU A 45 0.33 -13.65 -7.32
CA LEU A 45 0.45 -13.94 -8.76
C LEU A 45 1.27 -12.84 -9.45
N PRO A 46 2.16 -13.17 -10.41
CA PRO A 46 2.89 -12.16 -11.15
C PRO A 46 1.95 -11.21 -11.90
N TRP A 47 2.25 -9.91 -11.91
CA TRP A 47 1.40 -8.86 -12.51
C TRP A 47 1.08 -9.08 -13.99
N ASN A 48 1.96 -9.79 -14.71
CA ASN A 48 1.81 -10.10 -16.14
C ASN A 48 1.08 -11.43 -16.41
N HIS A 49 0.53 -12.09 -15.38
CA HIS A 49 -0.28 -13.30 -15.53
C HIS A 49 -1.76 -12.97 -15.44
N ARG A 50 -2.57 -13.74 -16.16
CA ARG A 50 -4.02 -13.69 -16.08
C ARG A 50 -4.50 -14.25 -14.72
N GLY A 51 -5.33 -13.49 -14.02
CA GLY A 51 -5.98 -13.97 -12.79
C GLY A 51 -7.38 -14.56 -13.04
N TRP A 52 -8.03 -14.98 -11.96
CA TRP A 52 -9.45 -15.34 -11.91
C TRP A 52 -10.09 -14.63 -10.72
N HIS A 53 -10.20 -13.30 -10.84
CA HIS A 53 -10.47 -12.39 -9.74
C HIS A 53 -11.86 -11.74 -9.82
N GLY A 54 -12.28 -11.30 -11.00
CA GLY A 54 -13.50 -10.49 -11.13
C GLY A 54 -14.67 -11.15 -11.87
N GLY A 55 -14.52 -12.42 -12.27
CA GLY A 55 -15.53 -13.11 -13.09
C GLY A 55 -15.76 -12.44 -14.45
N SER A 56 -16.94 -12.61 -15.04
CA SER A 56 -17.29 -12.09 -16.37
C SER A 56 -18.67 -11.44 -16.38
N GLY A 57 -18.89 -10.52 -17.32
CA GLY A 57 -20.19 -9.93 -17.63
C GLY A 57 -20.51 -9.99 -19.12
N SER A 58 -21.59 -9.33 -19.54
CA SER A 58 -22.09 -9.37 -20.93
C SER A 58 -21.16 -8.73 -21.97
N LYS A 59 -20.14 -7.98 -21.54
CA LYS A 59 -19.18 -7.27 -22.40
C LYS A 59 -17.73 -7.72 -22.25
N GLY A 60 -17.48 -8.78 -21.48
CA GLY A 60 -16.13 -9.30 -21.26
C GLY A 60 -15.83 -9.58 -19.80
N SER A 61 -14.55 -9.58 -19.47
CA SER A 61 -14.05 -10.08 -18.19
C SER A 61 -12.81 -9.30 -17.77
N VAL A 62 -12.85 -8.68 -16.59
CA VAL A 62 -11.68 -8.02 -15.98
C VAL A 62 -10.53 -8.98 -15.76
N ASN A 63 -10.78 -10.31 -15.70
CA ASN A 63 -9.72 -11.31 -15.65
C ASN A 63 -8.75 -11.19 -16.84
N ASP A 64 -9.24 -10.74 -18.00
CA ASP A 64 -8.47 -10.68 -19.25
C ASP A 64 -7.77 -9.32 -19.46
N THR A 65 -8.10 -8.32 -18.63
CA THR A 65 -7.70 -6.92 -18.85
C THR A 65 -7.06 -6.24 -17.64
N HIS A 66 -7.27 -6.73 -16.42
CA HIS A 66 -6.87 -6.04 -15.19
C HIS A 66 -5.99 -6.87 -14.27
N ILE A 67 -5.07 -6.17 -13.60
CA ILE A 67 -4.42 -6.62 -12.37
C ILE A 67 -5.40 -6.45 -11.21
N SER A 68 -5.43 -7.40 -10.28
CA SER A 68 -6.36 -7.43 -9.15
C SER A 68 -5.64 -7.55 -7.82
N PHE A 69 -6.24 -7.00 -6.77
CA PHE A 69 -5.81 -7.27 -5.41
C PHE A 69 -7.01 -7.25 -4.47
N GLU A 70 -6.93 -8.00 -3.40
CA GLU A 70 -7.93 -8.03 -2.33
C GLU A 70 -7.47 -7.18 -1.17
N ILE A 71 -8.37 -6.40 -0.59
CA ILE A 71 -8.12 -5.70 0.68
C ILE A 71 -8.80 -6.52 1.77
N CYS A 72 -8.02 -7.11 2.67
CA CYS A 72 -8.54 -7.93 3.77
C CYS A 72 -9.42 -7.08 4.68
N GLU A 73 -10.69 -7.45 4.84
CA GLU A 73 -11.61 -6.77 5.74
C GLU A 73 -11.45 -7.28 7.17
N ASP A 74 -10.84 -6.48 8.05
CA ASP A 74 -10.69 -6.77 9.50
C ASP A 74 -11.61 -5.84 10.31
N GLY A 75 -12.90 -5.91 9.98
CA GLY A 75 -13.96 -5.08 10.56
C GLY A 75 -14.31 -3.83 9.74
N LEU A 76 -15.61 -3.62 9.51
CA LEU A 76 -16.12 -2.55 8.64
C LEU A 76 -16.15 -1.15 9.27
N THR A 77 -15.76 -1.02 10.53
CA THR A 77 -15.85 0.23 11.30
C THR A 77 -14.53 0.66 11.93
N ASP A 78 -13.47 -0.15 11.81
CA ASP A 78 -12.14 0.21 12.32
C ASP A 78 -11.49 1.22 11.36
N ALA A 79 -11.62 2.51 11.72
CA ALA A 79 -11.06 3.59 10.92
C ALA A 79 -9.52 3.57 10.87
N ALA A 80 -8.84 3.10 11.92
CA ALA A 80 -7.38 3.06 11.94
C ALA A 80 -6.86 1.99 10.98
N TYR A 81 -7.46 0.81 11.03
CA TYR A 81 -7.15 -0.27 10.10
C TYR A 81 -7.49 0.11 8.65
N PHE A 82 -8.71 0.62 8.41
CA PHE A 82 -9.13 1.07 7.09
C PHE A 82 -8.15 2.09 6.49
N ASN A 83 -7.77 3.12 7.25
CA ASN A 83 -6.84 4.13 6.77
C ASN A 83 -5.48 3.53 6.41
N ALA A 84 -5.01 2.54 7.16
CA ALA A 84 -3.73 1.88 6.92
C ALA A 84 -3.76 1.03 5.63
N VAL A 85 -4.79 0.20 5.43
CA VAL A 85 -4.92 -0.60 4.19
C VAL A 85 -5.29 0.22 2.97
N TYR A 86 -6.07 1.29 3.14
CA TYR A 86 -6.40 2.24 2.08
C TYR A 86 -5.14 2.97 1.60
N LYS A 87 -4.28 3.39 2.54
CA LYS A 87 -2.96 3.96 2.20
C LYS A 87 -2.12 2.97 1.41
N GLU A 88 -1.97 1.74 1.88
CA GLU A 88 -1.21 0.70 1.16
C GLU A 88 -1.78 0.43 -0.24
N ALA A 89 -3.11 0.37 -0.38
CA ALA A 89 -3.77 0.17 -1.67
C ALA A 89 -3.54 1.34 -2.65
N THR A 90 -3.63 2.59 -2.18
CA THR A 90 -3.33 3.76 -3.02
C THR A 90 -1.86 3.83 -3.42
N GLU A 91 -0.93 3.43 -2.54
CA GLU A 91 0.51 3.34 -2.84
C GLU A 91 0.81 2.23 -3.86
N LEU A 92 0.19 1.05 -3.73
CA LEU A 92 0.30 -0.03 -4.72
C LEU A 92 -0.21 0.40 -6.09
N CYS A 93 -1.39 1.01 -6.17
CA CYS A 93 -1.93 1.51 -7.42
C CYS A 93 -1.04 2.58 -8.05
N ALA A 94 -0.46 3.49 -7.25
CA ALA A 94 0.48 4.50 -7.76
C ALA A 94 1.75 3.86 -8.33
N TYR A 95 2.29 2.85 -7.66
CA TYR A 95 3.42 2.06 -8.16
C TYR A 95 3.10 1.37 -9.49
N LEU A 96 1.96 0.68 -9.59
CA LEU A 96 1.55 -0.01 -10.82
C LEU A 96 1.27 0.98 -11.96
N CYS A 97 0.60 2.11 -11.69
CA CYS A 97 0.41 3.17 -12.69
C CYS A 97 1.74 3.71 -13.21
N LYS A 98 2.74 3.90 -12.35
CA LYS A 98 4.08 4.30 -12.77
C LYS A 98 4.75 3.25 -13.64
N GLU A 99 4.77 1.99 -13.19
CA GLU A 99 5.43 0.87 -13.87
C GLU A 99 4.87 0.68 -15.29
N TYR A 100 3.54 0.73 -15.42
CA TYR A 100 2.83 0.51 -16.68
C TYR A 100 2.49 1.80 -17.44
N LYS A 101 2.93 2.96 -16.96
CA LYS A 101 2.69 4.29 -17.57
C LYS A 101 1.20 4.59 -17.80
N LEU A 102 0.38 4.29 -16.80
CA LEU A 102 -1.07 4.47 -16.82
C LEU A 102 -1.46 5.75 -16.07
N ASP A 103 -2.47 6.46 -16.58
CA ASP A 103 -3.07 7.58 -15.85
C ASP A 103 -4.16 7.04 -14.89
N PRO A 104 -4.00 7.14 -13.57
CA PRO A 104 -5.00 6.62 -12.61
C PRO A 104 -6.37 7.29 -12.70
N MET A 105 -6.46 8.45 -13.35
CA MET A 105 -7.72 9.17 -13.60
C MET A 105 -8.40 8.78 -14.91
N ALA A 106 -7.72 8.05 -15.81
CA ALA A 106 -8.31 7.62 -17.06
C ALA A 106 -9.38 6.54 -16.82
N ASP A 107 -10.39 6.54 -17.68
CA ASP A 107 -11.48 5.58 -17.59
C ASP A 107 -10.95 4.14 -17.66
N ASP A 108 -11.54 3.25 -16.86
CA ASP A 108 -11.22 1.81 -16.80
C ASP A 108 -9.84 1.44 -16.23
N VAL A 109 -8.95 2.40 -15.90
CA VAL A 109 -7.61 2.09 -15.38
C VAL A 109 -7.63 1.53 -13.96
N ILE A 110 -8.40 2.17 -13.07
CA ILE A 110 -8.63 1.70 -11.70
C ILE A 110 -10.13 1.65 -11.50
N ILE A 111 -10.68 0.47 -11.19
CA ILE A 111 -12.11 0.26 -10.99
C ILE A 111 -12.36 -0.57 -9.74
N GLY A 112 -13.45 -0.28 -9.03
CA GLY A 112 -14.00 -1.22 -8.05
C GLY A 112 -14.71 -2.38 -8.76
N HIS A 113 -14.84 -3.54 -8.13
CA HIS A 113 -15.56 -4.68 -8.73
C HIS A 113 -17.00 -4.29 -9.10
N TYR A 114 -17.69 -3.53 -8.25
CA TYR A 114 -19.03 -3.01 -8.55
C TYR A 114 -19.07 -2.11 -9.80
N GLU A 115 -18.00 -1.36 -10.09
CA GLU A 115 -17.92 -0.52 -11.30
C GLU A 115 -17.72 -1.41 -12.53
N GLY A 116 -16.87 -2.44 -12.43
CA GLY A 116 -16.73 -3.48 -13.46
C GLY A 116 -18.05 -4.19 -13.76
N HIS A 117 -18.85 -4.49 -12.73
CA HIS A 117 -20.18 -5.08 -12.91
C HIS A 117 -21.12 -4.15 -13.68
N LYS A 118 -21.19 -2.88 -13.27
CA LYS A 118 -22.00 -1.85 -13.95
C LYS A 118 -21.60 -1.66 -15.42
N ARG A 119 -20.31 -1.82 -15.72
CA ARG A 119 -19.77 -1.78 -17.09
C ARG A 119 -20.09 -3.04 -17.90
N GLY A 120 -20.45 -4.14 -17.25
CA GLY A 120 -20.70 -5.44 -17.86
C GLY A 120 -19.44 -6.27 -18.11
N ILE A 121 -18.34 -5.98 -17.41
CA ILE A 121 -17.05 -6.67 -17.55
C ILE A 121 -16.66 -7.45 -16.28
N ALA A 122 -17.50 -7.51 -15.26
CA ALA A 122 -17.28 -8.28 -14.04
C ALA A 122 -18.57 -8.91 -13.50
N SER A 123 -18.42 -9.91 -12.63
CA SER A 123 -19.52 -10.54 -11.88
C SER A 123 -20.21 -9.54 -10.93
N ASN A 124 -21.42 -9.86 -10.48
CA ASN A 124 -22.23 -8.98 -9.63
C ASN A 124 -21.76 -8.96 -8.16
N HIS A 125 -20.61 -8.35 -7.92
CA HIS A 125 -20.07 -8.08 -6.59
C HIS A 125 -20.14 -6.57 -6.28
N ALA A 126 -20.25 -6.24 -4.99
CA ALA A 126 -20.50 -4.88 -4.52
C ALA A 126 -19.23 -4.16 -4.03
N ASP A 127 -18.12 -4.88 -3.85
CA ASP A 127 -16.88 -4.34 -3.31
C ASP A 127 -16.18 -3.36 -4.28
N PRO A 128 -15.42 -2.38 -3.75
CA PRO A 128 -15.33 -2.01 -2.33
C PRO A 128 -16.48 -1.09 -1.88
N GLY A 129 -17.56 -0.99 -2.67
CA GLY A 129 -18.66 -0.04 -2.50
C GLY A 129 -19.47 -0.20 -1.22
N HIS A 130 -19.39 -1.34 -0.53
CA HIS A 130 -20.01 -1.51 0.79
C HIS A 130 -19.14 -1.01 1.95
N TRP A 131 -17.82 -0.85 1.76
CA TRP A 131 -16.88 -0.50 2.83
C TRP A 131 -16.37 0.93 2.73
N PHE A 132 -15.90 1.37 1.55
CA PHE A 132 -15.32 2.71 1.37
C PHE A 132 -16.24 3.84 1.84
N PRO A 133 -17.55 3.84 1.53
CA PRO A 133 -18.45 4.91 1.99
C PRO A 133 -18.57 5.02 3.50
N LYS A 134 -18.37 3.92 4.25
CA LYS A 134 -18.41 3.93 5.72
C LYS A 134 -17.28 4.75 6.34
N HIS A 135 -16.22 4.98 5.58
CA HIS A 135 -15.06 5.79 5.97
C HIS A 135 -14.96 7.10 5.17
N GLY A 136 -16.05 7.52 4.52
CA GLY A 136 -16.08 8.77 3.75
C GLY A 136 -15.22 8.74 2.48
N LYS A 137 -14.93 7.55 1.94
CA LYS A 137 -14.17 7.35 0.70
C LYS A 137 -15.07 6.84 -0.42
N SER A 138 -14.62 7.02 -1.65
CA SER A 138 -15.19 6.46 -2.87
C SER A 138 -14.06 6.03 -3.82
N MET A 139 -14.41 5.34 -4.91
CA MET A 139 -13.43 5.06 -5.97
C MET A 139 -12.89 6.34 -6.62
N ASP A 140 -13.65 7.43 -6.65
CA ASP A 140 -13.18 8.72 -7.16
C ASP A 140 -12.14 9.36 -6.23
N THR A 141 -12.38 9.35 -4.91
CA THR A 141 -11.36 9.82 -3.96
C THR A 141 -10.13 8.92 -3.99
N PHE A 142 -10.30 7.62 -4.21
CA PHE A 142 -9.20 6.67 -4.35
C PHE A 142 -8.33 7.01 -5.57
N ARG A 143 -8.93 7.14 -6.76
CA ARG A 143 -8.22 7.54 -8.00
C ARG A 143 -7.49 8.88 -7.85
N ALA A 144 -8.13 9.87 -7.21
CA ALA A 144 -7.52 11.17 -6.95
C ALA A 144 -6.30 11.09 -6.02
N GLU A 145 -6.36 10.26 -4.97
CA GLU A 145 -5.23 10.03 -4.07
C GLU A 145 -4.08 9.27 -4.76
N VAL A 146 -4.40 8.26 -5.58
CA VAL A 146 -3.40 7.58 -6.43
C VAL A 146 -2.71 8.59 -7.36
N LYS A 147 -3.46 9.48 -8.01
CA LYS A 147 -2.89 10.53 -8.86
C LYS A 147 -1.94 11.43 -8.10
N LYS A 148 -2.32 11.85 -6.89
CA LYS A 148 -1.47 12.67 -6.01
C LYS A 148 -0.17 11.95 -5.64
N LEU A 149 -0.24 10.68 -5.29
CA LEU A 149 0.94 9.86 -4.97
C LEU A 149 1.84 9.68 -6.19
N LEU A 150 1.27 9.37 -7.36
CA LEU A 150 2.00 9.23 -8.61
C LEU A 150 2.77 10.51 -8.94
N SER A 151 2.11 11.68 -8.87
CA SER A 151 2.77 12.97 -9.10
C SER A 151 3.87 13.27 -8.07
N ALA A 152 3.73 12.83 -6.81
CA ALA A 152 4.80 12.97 -5.81
C ALA A 152 6.00 12.06 -6.07
N ILE A 153 5.77 10.87 -6.65
CA ILE A 153 6.82 9.92 -7.05
C ILE A 153 7.55 10.39 -8.33
N GLU A 154 6.83 11.05 -9.23
CA GLU A 154 7.36 11.59 -10.49
C GLU A 154 7.98 12.98 -10.35
N ALA A 155 7.62 13.72 -9.29
CA ALA A 155 8.22 15.00 -9.00
C ALA A 155 9.75 14.80 -8.93
N PRO A 156 10.54 15.64 -9.63
CA PRO A 156 11.98 15.58 -9.50
C PRO A 156 12.30 15.73 -8.02
N THR A 157 12.97 14.74 -7.43
CA THR A 157 13.63 14.94 -6.14
C THR A 157 14.46 16.19 -6.31
N SER A 158 14.12 17.26 -5.59
CA SER A 158 14.92 18.47 -5.58
C SER A 158 16.37 18.03 -5.28
N THR A 159 17.19 18.08 -6.32
CA THR A 159 18.63 17.86 -6.25
C THR A 159 19.33 19.11 -5.75
N ASP A 160 18.59 20.14 -5.34
CA ASP A 160 19.18 21.20 -4.54
C ASP A 160 19.69 20.52 -3.28
N PRO A 161 21.01 20.55 -3.02
CA PRO A 161 21.52 20.08 -1.76
C PRO A 161 20.78 20.87 -0.69
N LYS A 162 19.93 20.18 0.09
CA LYS A 162 19.24 20.79 1.22
C LYS A 162 20.29 21.56 2.00
N LYS A 163 20.19 22.90 2.02
CA LYS A 163 21.16 23.74 2.71
C LYS A 163 21.03 23.48 4.21
N LEU A 164 21.89 22.61 4.72
CA LEU A 164 21.91 22.25 6.14
C LEU A 164 22.68 23.31 6.90
N TYR A 165 21.99 24.02 7.79
CA TYR A 165 22.61 24.84 8.82
C TYR A 165 22.88 23.95 10.04
N ARG A 166 24.15 23.86 10.46
CA ARG A 166 24.56 23.06 11.61
C ARG A 166 24.82 23.99 12.79
N VAL A 167 24.30 23.63 13.96
CA VAL A 167 24.59 24.32 15.23
C VAL A 167 25.59 23.49 16.01
N GLN A 168 26.70 24.11 16.44
CA GLN A 168 27.69 23.46 17.29
C GLN A 168 27.31 23.66 18.76
N VAL A 169 27.10 22.56 19.48
CA VAL A 169 26.72 22.57 20.90
C VAL A 169 27.94 22.69 21.83
N GLY A 170 29.15 22.43 21.33
CA GLY A 170 30.40 22.63 22.06
C GLY A 170 31.64 22.23 21.25
N ALA A 171 32.82 22.60 21.75
CA ALA A 171 34.12 22.15 21.26
C ALA A 171 34.93 21.60 22.45
N TYR A 172 35.47 20.40 22.32
CA TYR A 172 36.11 19.69 23.42
C TYR A 172 37.45 19.12 22.97
N SER A 173 38.52 19.39 23.75
CA SER A 173 39.84 18.79 23.55
C SER A 173 39.96 17.37 24.08
N VAL A 174 39.01 16.92 24.90
CA VAL A 174 38.96 15.59 25.51
C VAL A 174 37.71 14.85 25.03
N LYS A 175 37.90 13.70 24.37
CA LYS A 175 36.81 12.89 23.78
C LYS A 175 35.69 12.56 24.78
N ALA A 176 36.05 12.19 26.01
CA ALA A 176 35.07 11.87 27.04
C ALA A 176 34.07 13.01 27.32
N ASN A 177 34.51 14.27 27.22
CA ASN A 177 33.64 15.43 27.41
C ASN A 177 32.68 15.62 26.21
N ALA A 178 33.16 15.36 24.99
CA ALA A 178 32.32 15.38 23.80
C ALA A 178 31.24 14.28 23.85
N ASP A 179 31.62 13.06 24.25
CA ASP A 179 30.69 11.93 24.41
C ASP A 179 29.61 12.22 25.46
N ALA A 180 30.01 12.83 26.60
CA ALA A 180 29.09 13.22 27.65
C ALA A 180 28.07 14.27 27.17
N MET A 181 28.51 15.27 26.38
CA MET A 181 27.60 16.25 25.79
C MET A 181 26.68 15.61 24.76
N LEU A 182 27.19 14.74 23.88
CA LEU A 182 26.38 14.03 22.89
C LEU A 182 25.24 13.25 23.55
N LYS A 183 25.50 12.56 24.67
CA LYS A 183 24.48 11.84 25.44
C LYS A 183 23.39 12.79 25.96
N LYS A 184 23.76 13.95 26.50
CA LYS A 184 22.79 14.96 26.97
C LYS A 184 21.92 15.50 25.85
N VAL A 185 22.55 15.84 24.71
CA VAL A 185 21.86 16.36 23.52
C VAL A 185 20.87 15.34 22.97
N LYS A 186 21.24 14.06 22.88
CA LYS A 186 20.32 12.99 22.48
C LYS A 186 19.18 12.78 23.47
N ALA A 187 19.46 12.83 24.77
CA ALA A 187 18.43 12.75 25.81
C ALA A 187 17.44 13.93 25.76
N ALA A 188 17.89 15.10 25.32
CA ALA A 188 17.04 16.27 25.08
C ALA A 188 16.22 16.20 23.77
N GLY A 189 16.29 15.10 23.03
CA GLY A 189 15.44 14.84 21.85
C GLY A 189 16.15 14.99 20.49
N PHE A 190 17.40 15.46 20.46
CA PHE A 190 18.17 15.59 19.22
C PHE A 190 18.85 14.27 18.83
N LYS A 191 18.05 13.31 18.36
CA LYS A 191 18.47 11.92 18.11
C LYS A 191 19.62 11.78 17.09
N ASP A 192 19.64 12.68 16.10
CA ASP A 192 20.63 12.68 15.01
C ASP A 192 21.90 13.48 15.33
N ALA A 193 22.07 13.96 16.56
CA ALA A 193 23.31 14.61 16.97
C ALA A 193 24.51 13.65 16.82
N PHE A 194 25.66 14.20 16.42
CA PHE A 194 26.90 13.46 16.21
C PHE A 194 28.13 14.32 16.56
N ILE A 195 29.26 13.66 16.82
CA ILE A 195 30.56 14.32 16.98
C ILE A 195 31.23 14.37 15.61
N LYS A 196 31.66 15.55 15.19
CA LYS A 196 32.48 15.76 13.99
C LYS A 196 33.95 15.89 14.42
N TYR A 197 34.83 15.10 13.82
CA TYR A 197 36.27 15.31 13.90
C TYR A 197 36.67 16.39 12.88
N SER A 198 37.50 17.32 13.30
CA SER A 198 38.05 18.41 12.48
C SER A 198 39.56 18.39 12.55
#